data_AF-A0A524MH87-F1
#
_entry.id   AF-A0A524MH87-F1
#
_cell.length_a   1.000
_cell.length_b   1.000
_cell.length_c   1.000
_cell.angle_alpha   90.00
_cell.angle_beta   90.00
_cell.angle_gamma   90.00
#
_symmetry.space_group_name_H-M   'P 1'
#
loop_
_entity.id
_entity.type
_entity.pdbx_description
1 polymer ?
#
loop_
_entity_poly.entity_id
_entity_poly.type
_entity_poly.pdbx_seq_one_letter_code
_entity_poly.pdbx_strand_id
1 'polypeptide(L)'
;MLPESFCSEKENDDRKIRMESLGRLVNERNRTQFERMLREARWSGVIDITGWTPDAVKALMTVCADEKQSITIKHESRYFMPIRFPRKSMLDSFVEAIISGEF
;
A
#
# COMPACT_ATOMS: atom_id res chain seq x y z
N MET A 1 -5.59 -29.20 -14.23
CA MET A 1 -5.06 -27.82 -14.34
C MET A 1 -6.26 -26.90 -14.19
N LEU A 2 -6.31 -26.10 -13.13
CA LEU A 2 -7.41 -25.16 -12.89
C LEU A 2 -7.23 -23.93 -13.78
N PRO A 3 -8.31 -23.33 -14.32
CA PRO A 3 -8.19 -22.13 -15.13
C PRO A 3 -7.81 -20.97 -14.21
N GLU A 4 -6.63 -20.40 -14.43
CA GLU A 4 -6.30 -19.09 -13.87
C GLU A 4 -7.33 -18.10 -14.41
N SER A 5 -8.19 -17.65 -13.51
CA SER A 5 -9.14 -16.56 -13.71
C SER A 5 -8.37 -15.34 -14.22
N PHE A 6 -8.35 -15.16 -15.54
CA PHE A 6 -7.98 -13.90 -16.19
C PHE A 6 -9.01 -12.85 -15.79
N CYS A 7 -8.85 -12.24 -14.61
CA CYS A 7 -9.44 -10.94 -14.38
C CYS A 7 -8.91 -10.03 -15.49
N SER A 8 -9.81 -9.39 -16.23
CA SER A 8 -9.39 -8.53 -17.34
C SER A 8 -8.45 -7.43 -16.80
N GLU A 9 -7.42 -7.06 -17.55
CA GLU A 9 -6.45 -6.02 -17.13
C GLU A 9 -7.17 -4.74 -16.68
N LYS A 10 -8.28 -4.41 -17.34
CA LYS A 10 -9.18 -3.30 -17.00
C LYS A 10 -9.75 -3.38 -15.59
N GLU A 11 -10.16 -4.56 -15.12
CA GLU A 11 -10.67 -4.73 -13.74
C GLU A 11 -9.59 -4.52 -12.69
N ASN A 12 -8.34 -4.88 -12.99
CA ASN A 12 -7.21 -4.63 -12.11
C ASN A 12 -6.87 -3.14 -12.04
N ASP A 13 -6.88 -2.44 -13.18
CA ASP A 13 -6.66 -1.00 -13.23
C ASP A 13 -7.75 -0.20 -12.50
N ASP A 14 -9.02 -0.55 -12.70
CA ASP A 14 -10.14 0.10 -12.00
C ASP A 14 -10.05 -0.09 -10.47
N ARG A 15 -9.65 -1.29 -10.02
CA ARG A 15 -9.41 -1.57 -8.59
C ARG A 15 -8.24 -0.77 -8.03
N LYS A 16 -7.16 -0.66 -8.79
CA LYS A 16 -5.98 0.14 -8.43
C LYS A 16 -6.36 1.61 -8.26
N ILE A 17 -7.00 2.22 -9.27
CA ILE A 17 -7.45 3.62 -9.23
C ILE A 17 -8.36 3.88 -8.01
N ARG A 18 -9.28 2.95 -7.75
CA ARG A 18 -10.16 3.01 -6.59
C ARG A 18 -9.35 3.02 -5.28
N MET A 19 -8.33 2.18 -5.18
CA MET A 19 -7.48 2.13 -3.99
C MET A 19 -6.69 3.42 -3.79
N GLU A 20 -6.04 3.90 -4.85
CA GLU A 20 -5.28 5.15 -4.86
C GLU A 20 -6.14 6.35 -4.43
N SER A 21 -7.42 6.34 -4.82
CA SER A 21 -8.39 7.34 -4.40
C SER A 21 -8.83 7.17 -2.95
N LEU A 22 -9.13 5.93 -2.52
CA LEU A 22 -9.62 5.64 -1.18
C LEU A 22 -8.58 5.93 -0.09
N GLY A 23 -7.29 5.73 -0.38
CA GLY A 23 -6.21 5.99 0.59
C GLY A 23 -6.18 7.43 1.12
N ARG A 24 -6.77 8.39 0.40
CA ARG A 24 -6.90 9.80 0.81
C ARG A 24 -7.97 10.04 1.89
N LEU A 25 -8.84 9.05 2.13
CA LEU A 25 -9.99 9.16 3.03
C LEU A 25 -9.89 8.20 4.23
N VAL A 26 -8.83 7.40 4.29
CA VAL A 26 -8.65 6.43 5.38
C VAL A 26 -8.35 7.17 6.67
N ASN A 27 -8.96 6.71 7.75
CA ASN A 27 -8.71 7.13 9.11
C ASN A 27 -8.78 5.91 10.02
N GLU A 28 -8.47 6.09 11.30
CA GLU A 28 -8.48 5.01 12.30
C GLU A 28 -9.77 4.16 12.29
N ARG A 29 -10.95 4.77 12.05
CA ARG A 29 -12.24 4.05 12.08
C ARG A 29 -12.44 3.09 10.92
N ASN A 30 -11.89 3.40 9.74
CA ASN A 30 -12.08 2.60 8.53
C ASN A 30 -10.79 1.86 8.10
N ARG A 31 -9.68 2.04 8.83
CA ARG A 31 -8.38 1.42 8.53
C ARG A 31 -8.47 -0.10 8.36
N THR A 32 -9.13 -0.80 9.29
CA THR A 32 -9.27 -2.27 9.22
C THR A 32 -10.00 -2.74 7.97
N GLN A 33 -11.01 -1.99 7.52
CA GLN A 33 -11.72 -2.30 6.28
C GLN A 33 -10.81 -2.08 5.06
N PHE A 34 -10.03 -1.00 5.07
CA PHE A 34 -9.05 -0.72 4.03
C PHE A 34 -7.96 -1.80 3.96
N GLU A 35 -7.43 -2.24 5.10
CA GLU A 35 -6.50 -3.38 5.17
C GLU A 35 -7.08 -4.66 4.57
N ARG A 36 -8.35 -4.96 4.82
CA ARG A 36 -9.00 -6.12 4.19
C ARG A 36 -9.03 -5.97 2.67
N MET A 37 -9.36 -4.78 2.17
CA MET A 37 -9.36 -4.52 0.72
C MET A 37 -7.95 -4.65 0.12
N LEU A 38 -6.91 -4.17 0.82
CA LEU A 38 -5.50 -4.33 0.41
C LEU A 38 -5.13 -5.83 0.30
N ARG A 39 -5.52 -6.67 1.27
CA ARG A 39 -5.23 -8.13 1.28
C ARG A 39 -5.97 -8.90 0.19
N GLU A 40 -7.23 -8.55 -0.06
CA GLU A 40 -8.04 -9.20 -1.10
C GLU A 40 -7.53 -8.88 -2.51
N ALA A 41 -6.86 -7.74 -2.64
CA ALA A 41 -6.38 -7.27 -3.90
C ALA A 41 -5.02 -7.91 -4.21
N ARG A 42 -5.04 -8.93 -5.06
CA ARG A 42 -3.85 -9.58 -5.60
C ARG A 42 -3.11 -8.62 -6.54
N TRP A 43 -2.30 -7.74 -5.98
CA TRP A 43 -1.56 -6.76 -6.77
C TRP A 43 -0.12 -7.20 -7.00
N SER A 44 0.25 -7.24 -8.28
CA SER A 44 1.62 -7.04 -8.72
C SER A 44 1.66 -5.71 -9.47
N GLY A 45 2.36 -4.71 -8.92
CA GLY A 45 2.47 -3.42 -9.59
C GLY A 45 2.79 -2.24 -8.70
N VAL A 46 2.78 -1.05 -9.31
CA VAL A 46 3.00 0.23 -8.65
C VAL A 46 1.65 0.79 -8.20
N ILE A 47 1.57 1.30 -6.98
CA ILE A 47 0.42 2.04 -6.45
C ILE A 47 0.87 3.45 -6.15
N ASP A 48 0.14 4.44 -6.67
CA ASP A 48 0.35 5.84 -6.31
C ASP A 48 -0.29 6.15 -4.96
N ILE A 49 0.57 6.37 -3.95
CA ILE A 49 0.15 6.73 -2.59
C ILE A 49 0.16 8.24 -2.35
N THR A 50 0.31 9.06 -3.39
CA THR A 50 0.35 10.52 -3.26
C THR A 50 -0.93 11.05 -2.62
N GLY A 51 -0.77 11.80 -1.52
CA GLY A 51 -1.87 12.37 -0.75
C GLY A 51 -2.64 11.36 0.11
N TRP A 52 -2.14 10.14 0.26
CA TRP A 52 -2.70 9.18 1.23
C TRP A 52 -2.56 9.68 2.65
N THR A 53 -3.50 9.28 3.50
CA THR A 53 -3.43 9.57 4.93
C THR A 53 -2.40 8.69 5.63
N PRO A 54 -1.89 9.10 6.82
CA PRO A 54 -1.04 8.25 7.65
C PRO A 54 -1.65 6.87 7.93
N ASP A 55 -2.96 6.80 8.16
CA ASP A 55 -3.63 5.52 8.41
C ASP A 55 -3.67 4.61 7.17
N ALA A 56 -3.82 5.17 5.97
CA ALA A 56 -3.73 4.38 4.73
C ALA A 56 -2.33 3.80 4.51
N VAL A 57 -1.29 4.62 4.71
CA VAL A 57 0.10 4.16 4.56
C VAL A 57 0.45 3.13 5.63
N LYS A 58 0.02 3.32 6.88
CA LYS A 58 0.15 2.30 7.94
C LYS A 58 -0.52 0.98 7.56
N ALA A 59 -1.74 1.04 7.03
CA ALA A 59 -2.47 -0.15 6.57
C ALA A 59 -1.69 -0.89 5.47
N LEU A 60 -1.18 -0.16 4.46
CA LEU A 60 -0.38 -0.74 3.38
C LEU A 60 0.87 -1.42 3.92
N MET A 61 1.66 -0.71 4.75
CA MET A 61 2.88 -1.27 5.34
C MET A 61 2.60 -2.50 6.20
N THR A 62 1.50 -2.49 6.96
CA THR A 62 1.08 -3.62 7.80
C THR A 62 0.74 -4.83 6.95
N VAL A 63 -0.08 -4.66 5.91
CA VAL A 63 -0.46 -5.75 5.00
C VAL A 63 0.75 -6.32 4.27
N CYS A 64 1.63 -5.47 3.72
CA CYS A 64 2.85 -5.93 3.07
C CYS A 64 3.77 -6.70 4.03
N ALA A 65 3.88 -6.25 5.29
CA ALA A 65 4.68 -6.94 6.30
C ALA A 65 4.08 -8.30 6.67
N ASP A 66 2.76 -8.38 6.88
CA ASP A 66 2.04 -9.61 7.22
C ASP A 66 2.17 -10.67 6.11
N GLU A 67 2.05 -10.23 4.86
CA GLU A 67 2.13 -11.10 3.68
C GLU A 67 3.55 -11.36 3.17
N LYS A 68 4.56 -10.78 3.85
CA LYS A 68 5.98 -10.88 3.48
C LYS A 68 6.26 -10.38 2.05
N GLN A 69 5.50 -9.39 1.59
CA GLN A 69 5.71 -8.77 0.28
C GLN A 69 6.92 -7.84 0.32
N SER A 70 7.75 -7.85 -0.72
CA SER A 70 8.83 -6.86 -0.84
C SER A 70 8.27 -5.58 -1.46
N ILE A 71 8.51 -4.42 -0.85
CA ILE A 71 8.07 -3.12 -1.38
C ILE A 71 9.27 -2.31 -1.86
N THR A 72 9.06 -1.54 -2.92
CA THR A 72 9.99 -0.49 -3.36
C THR A 72 9.25 0.83 -3.36
N ILE A 73 9.75 1.80 -2.61
CA ILE A 73 9.24 3.16 -2.57
C ILE A 73 9.97 3.93 -3.66
N LYS A 74 9.22 4.45 -4.62
CA LYS A 74 9.77 5.31 -5.68
C LYS A 74 9.40 6.75 -5.37
N HIS A 75 10.40 7.63 -5.35
CA HIS A 75 10.21 9.08 -5.26
C HIS A 75 11.07 9.75 -6.33
N GLU A 76 10.41 10.40 -7.30
CA GLU A 76 11.05 10.93 -8.51
C GLU A 76 11.90 9.86 -9.24
N SER A 77 13.22 10.04 -9.26
CA SER A 77 14.20 9.12 -9.85
C SER A 77 14.83 8.15 -8.85
N ARG A 78 14.49 8.26 -7.57
CA ARG A 78 15.06 7.46 -6.49
C ARG A 78 14.16 6.29 -6.12
N TYR A 79 14.81 5.20 -5.74
CA TYR A 79 14.16 3.96 -5.32
C TYR A 79 14.74 3.53 -3.98
N PHE A 80 13.86 3.30 -3.01
CA PHE A 80 14.19 2.89 -1.67
C PHE A 80 13.49 1.58 -1.36
N MET A 81 14.20 0.64 -0.74
CA MET A 81 13.63 -0.63 -0.32
C MET A 81 13.93 -0.82 1.17
N PRO A 82 12.91 -0.95 2.03
CA PRO A 82 13.16 -1.26 3.42
C PRO A 82 13.79 -2.65 3.55
N ILE A 83 14.93 -2.74 4.23
CA ILE A 83 15.61 -4.02 4.51
C ILE A 83 14.71 -4.94 5.36
N ARG A 84 13.91 -4.34 6.25
CA ARG A 84 12.87 -4.99 7.05
C ARG A 84 11.71 -4.04 7.25
N PHE A 85 10.50 -4.59 7.33
CA PHE A 85 9.33 -3.79 7.71
C PHE A 85 9.49 -3.26 9.14
N PRO A 86 9.29 -1.95 9.34
CA PRO A 86 9.31 -1.37 10.68
C PRO A 86 8.10 -1.86 11.48
N ARG A 87 8.25 -1.90 12.80
CA ARG A 87 7.20 -2.35 13.73
C ARG A 87 6.94 -1.30 14.80
N LYS A 88 5.70 -1.25 15.29
CA LYS A 88 5.27 -0.40 16.42
C LYS A 88 5.68 1.07 16.17
N SER A 89 6.33 1.72 17.14
CA SER A 89 6.73 3.13 17.04
C SER A 89 7.58 3.46 15.81
N MET A 90 8.39 2.51 15.33
CA MET A 90 9.19 2.73 14.12
C MET A 90 8.32 2.79 12.86
N LEU A 91 7.15 2.13 12.86
CA LEU A 91 6.21 2.20 11.75
C LEU A 91 5.64 3.62 11.61
N ASP A 92 5.32 4.28 12.73
CA ASP A 92 4.77 5.63 12.71
C ASP A 92 5.77 6.62 12.10
N SER A 93 7.02 6.61 12.57
CA SER A 93 8.08 7.48 12.02
C SER A 93 8.38 7.16 10.55
N PHE A 94 8.35 5.89 10.16
CA PHE A 94 8.56 5.50 8.77
C PHE A 94 7.43 6.00 7.85
N VAL A 95 6.19 5.94 8.33
CA VAL A 95 5.02 6.46 7.61
C VAL A 95 5.10 7.98 7.46
N GLU A 96 5.51 8.69 8.52
CA GLU A 96 5.72 10.13 8.46
C GLU A 96 6.81 10.50 7.46
N ALA A 97 7.93 9.79 7.45
CA ALA A 97 8.98 9.97 6.44
C ALA A 97 8.42 9.78 5.03
N ILE A 98 7.68 8.68 4.77
CA ILE A 98 7.05 8.39 3.47
C ILE A 98 6.16 9.56 3.00
N ILE A 99 5.32 10.08 3.89
CA ILE A 99 4.33 11.11 3.54
C ILE A 99 4.99 12.48 3.34
N SER A 100 6.01 12.80 4.14
CA SER A 100 6.73 14.08 4.08
C SER A 100 7.74 14.15 2.93
N GLY A 101 8.15 13.01 2.37
CA GLY A 101 9.22 12.97 1.38
C GLY A 101 10.63 13.04 1.99
N GLU A 102 10.74 12.91 3.31
CA GLU A 102 12.00 13.03 4.06
C GLU A 102 12.70 11.67 4.19
N PHE A 103 13.33 11.19 3.11
CA PHE A 103 14.10 9.94 3.08
C PHE A 103 15.31 9.97 2.15
#